data_AF-A0A1F8EY17-F1
#
_entry.id   AF-A0A1F8EY17-F1
#
_cell.length_a   1.000
_cell.length_b   1.000
_cell.length_c   1.000
_cell.angle_alpha   90.00
_cell.angle_beta   90.00
_cell.angle_gamma   90.00
#
_symmetry.space_group_name_H-M   'P 1'
#
loop_
_entity.id
_entity.type
_entity.pdbx_description
1 polymer ?
#
loop_
_entity_poly.entity_id
_entity_poly.type
_entity_poly.pdbx_seq_one_letter_code
_entity_poly.pdbx_strand_id
1 'polypeptide(L)'
;MEREDIIKFTNSVVLLSKLLIMTEDRFLKQKLHGKVSDFVSTFVEWNKKNVAQCRNKDLLNSVNNLLDYLEYLAHISKSNVTPLFLAQRNLLKFKLHILKQSKKTKDTTSDVANSAILISKPSTRTKSARLALKLNSNKERILNYIKKTPDVRTKDVMSEFGALSGRTVKRSLKELTDEGFLKKRSDGVAVYYTCG
;
A
#
# COMPACT_ATOMS: atom_id res chain seq x y z
N MET A 1 6.96 -8.62 -10.43
CA MET A 1 7.42 -7.42 -11.18
C MET A 1 7.31 -7.77 -12.64
N GLU A 2 6.54 -6.99 -13.41
CA GLU A 2 6.38 -7.27 -14.84
C GLU A 2 7.64 -6.79 -15.57
N ARG A 3 8.07 -7.51 -16.62
CA ARG A 3 9.26 -7.15 -17.42
C ARG A 3 9.18 -5.69 -17.91
N GLU A 4 7.97 -5.22 -18.14
CA GLU A 4 7.67 -3.87 -18.60
C GLU A 4 7.91 -2.78 -17.54
N ASP A 5 7.77 -3.09 -16.23
CA ASP A 5 8.11 -2.17 -15.14
C ASP A 5 9.59 -1.80 -15.16
N ILE A 6 10.43 -2.83 -15.30
CA ILE A 6 11.89 -2.70 -15.31
C ILE A 6 12.31 -1.88 -16.53
N ILE A 7 11.76 -2.16 -17.70
CA ILE A 7 12.10 -1.44 -18.94
C ILE A 7 11.75 0.06 -18.81
N LYS A 8 10.55 0.39 -18.32
CA LYS A 8 10.13 1.79 -18.16
C LYS A 8 10.95 2.53 -17.11
N PHE A 9 11.29 1.85 -16.01
CA PHE A 9 12.19 2.39 -14.99
C PHE A 9 13.58 2.65 -15.57
N THR A 10 14.21 1.66 -16.22
CA THR A 10 15.55 1.78 -16.82
C THR A 10 15.60 2.91 -17.84
N ASN A 11 14.60 3.03 -18.72
CA ASN A 11 14.52 4.12 -19.69
C ASN A 11 14.47 5.49 -19.01
N SER A 12 13.75 5.61 -17.88
CA SER A 12 13.69 6.85 -17.10
C SER A 12 15.06 7.18 -16.50
N VAL A 13 15.73 6.20 -15.89
CA VAL A 13 17.08 6.37 -15.31
C VAL A 13 18.10 6.78 -16.37
N VAL A 14 18.13 6.13 -17.53
CA VAL A 14 19.07 6.46 -18.62
C VAL A 14 18.92 7.91 -19.07
N LEU A 15 17.68 8.40 -19.20
CA LEU A 15 17.45 9.79 -19.63
C LEU A 15 17.79 10.80 -18.55
N LEU A 16 17.54 10.48 -17.28
CA LEU A 16 17.97 11.30 -16.14
C LEU A 16 19.49 11.36 -16.03
N SER A 17 20.19 10.26 -16.31
CA SER A 17 21.65 10.24 -16.37
C SER A 17 22.19 11.11 -17.51
N LYS A 18 21.55 11.12 -18.67
CA LYS A 18 21.90 12.05 -19.76
C LYS A 18 21.70 13.51 -19.33
N LEU A 19 20.60 13.81 -18.65
CA LEU A 19 20.32 15.15 -18.12
C LEU A 19 21.36 15.58 -17.07
N LEU A 20 21.80 14.67 -16.21
CA LEU A 20 22.87 14.90 -15.23
C LEU A 20 24.20 15.30 -15.87
N ILE A 21 24.53 14.72 -17.02
CA ILE A 21 25.76 15.08 -17.77
C ILE A 21 25.62 16.48 -18.36
N MET A 22 24.43 16.83 -18.86
CA MET A 22 24.16 18.11 -19.52
C MET A 22 23.92 19.28 -18.56
N THR A 23 23.70 19.00 -17.26
CA THR A 23 23.54 20.05 -16.25
C THR A 23 24.91 20.59 -15.87
N GLU A 24 25.22 21.81 -16.30
CA GLU A 24 26.51 22.48 -16.05
C GLU A 24 26.62 22.98 -14.60
N ASP A 25 25.52 23.51 -14.06
CA ASP A 25 25.50 24.04 -12.69
C ASP A 25 25.71 22.92 -11.65
N ARG A 26 26.77 23.08 -10.84
CA ARG A 26 27.19 22.09 -9.84
C ARG A 26 26.12 21.84 -8.78
N PHE A 27 25.44 22.88 -8.32
CA PHE A 27 24.40 22.77 -7.29
C PHE A 27 23.18 22.05 -7.85
N LEU A 28 22.73 22.43 -9.05
CA LEU A 28 21.61 21.80 -9.72
C LEU A 28 21.89 20.33 -10.04
N LYS A 29 23.11 20.02 -10.47
CA LYS A 29 23.57 18.66 -10.75
C LYS A 29 23.59 17.80 -9.49
N GLN A 30 24.11 18.32 -8.37
CA GLN A 30 24.16 17.59 -7.10
C GLN A 30 22.74 17.32 -6.56
N LYS A 31 21.84 18.31 -6.66
CA LYS A 31 20.45 18.16 -6.26
C LYS A 31 19.69 17.19 -7.17
N LEU A 32 19.93 17.23 -8.49
CA LEU A 32 19.38 16.24 -9.43
C LEU A 32 19.85 14.83 -9.07
N HIS A 33 21.14 14.67 -8.79
CA HIS A 33 21.71 13.38 -8.43
C HIS A 33 21.06 12.82 -7.16
N GLY A 34 20.88 13.65 -6.12
CA GLY A 34 20.16 13.26 -4.91
C GLY A 34 18.75 12.76 -5.20
N LYS A 35 17.97 13.52 -5.99
CA LYS A 35 16.60 13.12 -6.38
C LYS A 35 16.56 11.83 -7.20
N VAL A 36 17.50 11.64 -8.12
CA VAL A 36 17.61 10.38 -8.90
C VAL A 36 17.99 9.21 -8.00
N SER A 37 18.90 9.42 -7.04
CA SER A 37 19.30 8.40 -6.06
C SER A 37 18.12 7.99 -5.16
N ASP A 38 17.35 8.97 -4.66
CA ASP A 38 16.12 8.73 -3.90
C ASP A 38 15.11 7.92 -4.73
N PHE A 39 14.95 8.26 -6.02
CA PHE A 39 14.08 7.56 -6.95
C PHE A 39 14.49 6.09 -7.17
N VAL A 40 15.78 5.84 -7.42
CA VAL A 40 16.31 4.48 -7.58
C VAL A 40 16.13 3.68 -6.28
N SER A 41 16.46 4.27 -5.13
CA SER A 41 16.31 3.63 -3.82
C SER A 41 14.85 3.26 -3.54
N THR A 42 13.94 4.19 -3.81
CA THR A 42 12.50 3.97 -3.63
C THR A 42 11.98 2.86 -4.56
N PHE A 43 12.49 2.75 -5.79
CA PHE A 43 12.13 1.67 -6.71
C PHE A 43 12.67 0.30 -6.25
N VAL A 44 13.88 0.25 -5.71
CA VAL A 44 14.45 -0.98 -5.13
C VAL A 44 13.67 -1.42 -3.90
N GLU A 45 13.32 -0.49 -3.00
CA GLU A 45 12.48 -0.79 -1.85
C GLU A 45 11.05 -1.18 -2.22
N TRP A 46 10.50 -0.53 -3.26
CA TRP A 46 9.22 -0.91 -3.83
C TRP A 46 9.24 -2.40 -4.15
N ASN A 47 10.32 -2.93 -4.72
CA ASN A 47 10.44 -4.37 -5.00
C ASN A 47 10.39 -5.27 -3.73
N LYS A 48 10.87 -4.79 -2.57
CA LYS A 48 10.99 -5.59 -1.34
C LYS A 48 9.73 -5.59 -0.45
N LYS A 49 8.84 -4.58 -0.57
CA LYS A 49 7.68 -4.42 0.32
C LYS A 49 6.50 -5.34 -0.10
N ASN A 50 5.97 -6.13 0.85
CA ASN A 50 4.82 -7.04 0.66
C ASN A 50 3.45 -6.35 0.77
N VAL A 51 3.38 -5.08 1.18
CA VAL A 51 2.12 -4.33 1.36
C VAL A 51 1.90 -3.39 0.18
N ALA A 52 1.02 -3.78 -0.74
CA ALA A 52 0.75 -3.07 -2.00
C ALA A 52 0.31 -1.60 -1.82
N GLN A 53 -0.31 -1.27 -0.67
CA GLN A 53 -0.92 0.05 -0.43
C GLN A 53 0.09 1.14 -0.05
N CYS A 54 1.09 0.84 0.78
CA CYS A 54 2.20 1.78 1.07
C CYS A 54 3.21 1.82 -0.08
N ARG A 55 3.40 0.69 -0.75
CA ARG A 55 4.36 0.49 -1.84
C ARG A 55 4.19 1.51 -2.97
N ASN A 56 2.98 1.71 -3.49
CA ASN A 56 2.76 2.63 -4.60
C ASN A 56 2.83 4.11 -4.20
N LYS A 57 2.53 4.46 -2.95
CA LYS A 57 2.51 5.85 -2.49
C LYS A 57 3.92 6.43 -2.41
N ASP A 58 4.87 5.69 -1.85
CA ASP A 58 6.27 6.12 -1.72
C ASP A 58 6.90 6.34 -3.11
N LEU A 59 6.73 5.38 -4.01
CA LEU A 59 7.25 5.46 -5.38
C LEU A 59 6.62 6.62 -6.17
N LEU A 60 5.30 6.81 -6.07
CA LEU A 60 4.62 7.95 -6.71
C LEU A 60 5.10 9.29 -6.17
N ASN A 61 5.32 9.41 -4.86
CA ASN A 61 5.87 10.62 -4.25
C ASN A 61 7.28 10.91 -4.77
N SER A 62 8.13 9.88 -4.89
CA SER A 62 9.47 10.03 -5.44
C SER A 62 9.45 10.48 -6.91
N VAL A 63 8.55 9.90 -7.72
CA VAL A 63 8.34 10.33 -9.12
C VAL A 63 7.85 11.78 -9.20
N ASN A 64 6.91 12.19 -8.35
CA ASN A 64 6.41 13.58 -8.32
C ASN A 64 7.51 14.56 -7.92
N ASN A 65 8.26 14.26 -6.86
CA ASN A 65 9.38 15.10 -6.41
C ASN A 65 10.42 15.30 -7.52
N LEU A 66 10.64 14.29 -8.36
CA LEU A 66 11.54 14.38 -9.50
C LEU A 66 10.94 15.21 -10.63
N LEU A 67 9.64 15.05 -10.94
CA LEU A 67 8.94 15.87 -11.93
C LEU A 67 8.93 17.35 -11.53
N ASP A 68 8.62 17.68 -10.29
CA ASP A 68 8.63 19.05 -9.77
C ASP A 68 10.02 19.67 -9.90
N TYR A 69 11.07 18.88 -9.66
CA TYR A 69 12.44 19.35 -9.82
C TYR A 69 12.83 19.54 -11.30
N LEU A 70 12.36 18.68 -12.20
CA LEU A 70 12.56 18.86 -13.63
C LEU A 70 11.80 20.09 -14.15
N GLU A 71 10.61 20.38 -13.63
CA GLU A 71 9.87 21.60 -13.95
C GLU A 71 10.61 22.85 -13.45
N TYR A 72 11.12 22.81 -12.22
CA TYR A 72 12.01 23.84 -11.69
C TYR A 72 13.24 24.04 -12.61
N LEU A 73 13.92 22.95 -13.01
CA LEU A 73 15.04 23.01 -13.95
C LEU A 73 14.64 23.60 -15.29
N ALA A 74 13.45 23.31 -15.81
CA ALA A 74 12.95 23.88 -17.06
C ALA A 74 12.82 25.41 -16.99
N HIS A 75 12.41 25.94 -15.83
CA HIS A 75 12.22 27.36 -15.62
C HIS A 75 13.52 28.15 -15.47
N ILE A 76 14.53 27.55 -14.83
CA ILE A 76 15.80 28.24 -14.55
C ILE A 76 16.89 27.94 -15.59
N SER A 77 16.76 26.83 -16.31
CA SER A 77 17.78 26.42 -17.28
C SER A 77 17.62 27.18 -18.58
N LYS A 78 18.69 27.85 -19.00
CA LYS A 78 18.84 28.38 -20.37
C LYS A 78 19.30 27.32 -21.38
N SER A 79 19.46 26.06 -20.95
CA SER A 79 20.07 24.99 -21.76
C SER A 79 19.09 24.36 -22.75
N ASN A 80 19.64 23.53 -23.65
CA ASN A 80 18.87 22.66 -24.54
C ASN A 80 17.77 21.89 -23.78
N VAL A 81 16.52 22.19 -24.11
CA VAL A 81 15.34 21.74 -23.35
C VAL A 81 14.92 20.30 -23.70
N THR A 82 15.42 19.78 -24.83
CA THR A 82 15.04 18.47 -25.38
C THR A 82 15.29 17.29 -24.42
N PRO A 83 16.48 17.12 -23.80
CA PRO A 83 16.73 16.03 -22.85
C PRO A 83 15.84 16.12 -21.60
N LEU A 84 15.57 17.34 -21.14
CA LEU A 84 14.72 17.59 -19.99
C LEU A 84 13.27 17.19 -20.28
N PHE A 85 12.71 17.61 -21.42
CA PHE A 85 11.37 17.20 -21.83
C PHE A 85 11.26 15.69 -22.10
N LEU A 86 12.30 15.07 -22.65
CA LEU A 86 12.33 13.61 -22.84
C LEU A 86 12.33 12.86 -21.50
N ALA A 87 13.07 13.34 -20.50
CA ALA A 87 13.07 12.78 -19.15
C ALA A 87 11.69 12.95 -18.48
N GLN A 88 11.11 14.15 -18.53
CA GLN A 88 9.75 14.42 -18.02
C GLN A 88 8.71 13.52 -18.68
N ARG A 89 8.72 13.41 -20.02
CA ARG A 89 7.78 12.56 -20.76
C ARG A 89 7.86 11.10 -20.31
N ASN A 90 9.06 10.57 -20.10
CA ASN A 90 9.23 9.18 -19.67
C ASN A 90 8.81 8.96 -18.21
N LEU A 91 9.12 9.90 -17.31
CA LEU A 91 8.62 9.85 -15.94
C LEU A 91 7.09 9.92 -15.86
N LEU A 92 6.44 10.72 -16.71
CA LEU A 92 4.99 10.76 -16.81
C LEU A 92 4.41 9.43 -17.33
N LYS A 93 5.04 8.81 -18.32
CA LYS A 93 4.67 7.46 -18.78
C LYS A 93 4.83 6.42 -17.67
N PHE A 94 5.91 6.51 -16.90
CA PHE A 94 6.16 5.62 -15.76
C PHE A 94 5.14 5.84 -14.64
N LYS A 95 4.83 7.09 -14.29
CA LYS A 95 3.77 7.47 -13.35
C LYS A 95 2.41 6.89 -13.77
N LEU A 96 2.05 7.05 -15.05
CA LEU A 96 0.82 6.49 -15.61
C LEU A 96 0.79 4.96 -15.48
N HIS A 97 1.94 4.30 -15.66
CA HIS A 97 2.05 2.85 -15.48
C HIS A 97 1.73 2.40 -14.06
N ILE A 98 2.37 3.03 -13.07
CA ILE A 98 2.15 2.74 -11.64
C ILE A 98 0.69 2.94 -11.28
N LEU A 99 0.08 4.04 -11.75
CA LEU A 99 -1.33 4.33 -11.51
C LEU A 99 -2.26 3.28 -12.14
N LYS A 100 -2.00 2.84 -13.37
CA LYS A 100 -2.78 1.78 -14.03
C LYS A 100 -2.68 0.44 -13.29
N GLN A 101 -1.48 0.06 -12.84
CA GLN A 101 -1.30 -1.13 -12.02
C GLN A 101 -2.07 -1.04 -10.70
N SER A 102 -2.02 0.12 -10.02
CA SER A 102 -2.75 0.33 -8.77
C SER A 102 -4.28 0.25 -8.90
N LYS A 103 -4.82 0.56 -10.10
CA LYS A 103 -6.25 0.38 -10.41
C LYS A 103 -6.58 -1.09 -10.67
N LYS A 104 -5.78 -1.80 -11.48
CA LYS A 104 -5.97 -3.24 -11.74
C LYS A 104 -6.01 -4.05 -10.45
N THR A 105 -5.14 -3.76 -9.47
CA THR A 105 -5.16 -4.47 -8.18
C THR A 105 -6.46 -4.28 -7.38
N LYS A 106 -7.18 -3.17 -7.59
CA LYS A 106 -8.50 -2.91 -6.98
C LYS A 106 -9.63 -3.65 -7.70
N ASP A 107 -9.54 -3.82 -9.01
CA ASP A 107 -10.58 -4.50 -9.79
C ASP A 107 -10.49 -6.02 -9.68
N THR A 108 -9.27 -6.59 -9.68
CA THR A 108 -9.07 -8.06 -9.54
C THR A 108 -9.41 -8.58 -8.14
N THR A 109 -9.53 -7.71 -7.14
CA THR A 109 -10.03 -8.09 -5.81
C THR A 109 -11.56 -8.09 -5.70
N SER A 110 -12.28 -7.65 -6.75
CA SER A 110 -13.75 -7.68 -6.79
C SER A 110 -14.34 -8.89 -7.52
N ASP A 111 -13.58 -9.56 -8.41
CA ASP A 111 -14.13 -10.58 -9.33
C ASP A 111 -13.73 -12.04 -9.05
N VAL A 112 -13.01 -12.36 -7.95
CA VAL A 112 -12.59 -13.75 -7.63
C VAL A 112 -13.36 -14.34 -6.42
N ALA A 113 -14.52 -13.78 -6.07
CA ALA A 113 -15.31 -14.26 -4.93
C ALA A 113 -16.41 -15.29 -5.28
N ASN A 114 -16.51 -15.75 -6.53
CA ASN A 114 -17.44 -16.82 -6.91
C ASN A 114 -16.70 -17.96 -7.62
N SER A 115 -17.02 -19.19 -7.22
CA SER A 115 -16.52 -20.48 -7.73
C SER A 115 -15.11 -20.92 -7.31
N ALA A 116 -15.00 -21.49 -6.10
CA ALA A 116 -14.42 -22.82 -5.89
C ALA A 116 -14.57 -23.22 -4.41
N ILE A 117 -15.59 -24.03 -4.13
CA ILE A 117 -15.66 -24.84 -2.91
C ILE A 117 -14.60 -25.92 -3.05
N LEU A 118 -13.48 -25.81 -2.32
CA LEU A 118 -12.59 -26.95 -2.08
C LEU A 118 -12.19 -27.00 -0.61
N ILE A 119 -12.80 -27.97 0.05
CA ILE A 119 -12.46 -28.50 1.36
C ILE A 119 -11.03 -29.03 1.32
N SER A 120 -10.12 -28.54 2.18
CA SER A 120 -8.96 -29.33 2.62
C SER A 120 -8.38 -28.88 3.97
N LYS A 121 -8.53 -29.81 4.94
CA LYS A 121 -7.74 -30.17 6.13
C LYS A 121 -7.10 -29.12 7.08
N PRO A 122 -7.18 -29.36 8.40
CA PRO A 122 -6.55 -28.52 9.42
C PRO A 122 -5.06 -28.86 9.55
N SER A 123 -4.19 -27.86 9.44
CA SER A 123 -2.80 -27.98 9.86
C SER A 123 -2.67 -27.60 11.32
N THR A 124 -2.41 -28.61 12.15
CA THR A 124 -2.00 -28.49 13.54
C THR A 124 -0.56 -27.97 13.62
N ARG A 125 -0.35 -26.79 14.22
CA ARG A 125 0.86 -26.50 14.99
C ARG A 125 0.63 -25.39 16.02
N THR A 126 0.35 -25.88 17.23
CA THR A 126 1.02 -25.55 18.49
C THR A 126 1.01 -24.09 18.99
N LYS A 127 0.32 -23.98 20.12
CA LYS A 127 0.23 -22.92 21.12
C LYS A 127 1.56 -22.24 21.48
N SER A 128 1.43 -21.01 22.00
CA SER A 128 2.39 -20.26 22.82
C SER A 128 3.25 -19.22 22.10
N ALA A 129 2.62 -18.11 21.71
CA ALA A 129 3.23 -16.78 21.78
C ALA A 129 2.20 -15.76 22.28
N ARG A 130 1.76 -15.94 23.54
CA ARG A 130 1.20 -14.82 24.32
C ARG A 130 2.36 -13.86 24.62
N LEU A 131 2.60 -12.91 23.73
CA LEU A 131 3.34 -11.69 24.09
C LEU A 131 2.73 -10.49 23.36
N ALA A 132 1.79 -9.87 24.09
CA ALA A 132 1.53 -8.44 24.17
C ALA A 132 1.49 -7.64 22.85
N LEU A 133 0.46 -7.89 22.03
CA LEU A 133 -0.04 -6.86 21.14
C LEU A 133 -0.77 -5.81 21.98
N LYS A 134 -0.52 -4.52 21.71
CA LYS A 134 -1.24 -3.37 22.31
C LYS A 134 -2.74 -3.47 22.00
N LEU A 135 -3.46 -4.31 22.72
CA LEU A 135 -4.90 -4.24 22.82
C LEU A 135 -5.19 -2.89 23.45
N ASN A 136 -5.77 -1.98 22.66
CA ASN A 136 -6.36 -0.80 23.25
C ASN A 136 -7.51 -1.25 24.18
N SER A 137 -7.81 -0.45 25.22
CA SER A 137 -8.84 -0.80 26.22
C SER A 137 -10.18 -1.21 25.57
N ASN A 138 -10.52 -0.59 24.44
CA ASN A 138 -11.76 -0.88 23.72
C ASN A 138 -11.78 -2.25 23.04
N LYS A 139 -10.70 -2.65 22.37
CA LYS A 139 -10.56 -3.97 21.73
C LYS A 139 -10.66 -5.10 22.74
N GLU A 140 -10.02 -4.93 23.89
CA GLU A 140 -10.05 -5.92 24.96
C GLU A 140 -11.46 -6.08 25.52
N ARG A 141 -12.18 -4.97 25.73
CA ARG A 141 -13.59 -5.02 26.16
C ARG A 141 -14.48 -5.72 25.14
N ILE A 142 -14.32 -5.43 23.84
CA ILE A 142 -15.08 -6.09 22.76
C ILE A 142 -14.79 -7.59 22.73
N LEU A 143 -13.52 -7.98 22.82
CA LEU A 143 -13.12 -9.38 22.86
C LEU A 143 -13.70 -10.10 24.09
N ASN A 144 -13.66 -9.47 25.26
CA ASN A 144 -14.20 -10.03 26.49
C ASN A 144 -15.73 -10.17 26.45
N TYR A 145 -16.43 -9.26 25.77
CA TYR A 145 -17.86 -9.37 25.53
C TYR A 145 -18.20 -10.59 24.66
N ILE A 146 -17.50 -10.77 23.53
CA ILE A 146 -17.72 -11.90 22.61
C ILE A 146 -17.24 -13.24 23.21
N LYS A 147 -16.35 -13.22 24.20
CA LYS A 147 -16.01 -14.41 25.00
C LYS A 147 -17.14 -14.86 25.91
N LYS A 148 -17.90 -13.91 26.48
CA LYS A 148 -19.00 -14.19 27.41
C LYS A 148 -20.27 -14.62 26.69
N THR A 149 -20.51 -14.06 25.50
CA THR A 149 -21.67 -14.37 24.68
C THR A 149 -21.20 -15.00 23.38
N PRO A 150 -21.33 -16.32 23.16
CA PRO A 150 -20.98 -16.90 21.87
C PRO A 150 -22.00 -16.46 20.81
N ASP A 151 -21.53 -16.34 19.56
CA ASP A 151 -22.35 -16.07 18.37
C ASP A 151 -23.04 -14.70 18.36
N VAL A 152 -22.27 -13.64 18.59
CA VAL A 152 -22.77 -12.27 18.67
C VAL A 152 -22.87 -11.63 17.30
N ARG A 153 -24.01 -10.97 16.98
CA ARG A 153 -24.12 -10.21 15.73
C ARG A 153 -23.38 -8.88 15.83
N THR A 154 -22.95 -8.38 14.68
CA THR A 154 -22.32 -7.05 14.57
C THR A 154 -23.19 -5.94 15.16
N LYS A 155 -24.52 -6.04 15.01
CA LYS A 155 -25.47 -5.07 15.57
C LYS A 155 -25.46 -5.06 17.11
N ASP A 156 -25.35 -6.23 17.72
CA ASP A 156 -25.37 -6.37 19.18
C ASP A 156 -24.07 -5.82 19.78
N VAL A 157 -22.92 -6.11 19.16
CA VAL A 157 -21.63 -5.48 19.53
C VAL A 157 -21.69 -3.96 19.35
N MET A 158 -22.28 -3.47 18.26
CA MET A 158 -22.42 -2.01 18.04
C MET A 158 -23.36 -1.36 19.06
N SER A 159 -24.38 -2.06 19.53
CA SER A 159 -25.29 -1.59 20.59
C SER A 159 -24.58 -1.52 21.94
N GLU A 160 -23.88 -2.59 22.34
CA GLU A 160 -23.13 -2.66 23.60
C GLU A 160 -22.03 -1.59 23.68
N PHE A 161 -21.36 -1.35 22.55
CA PHE A 161 -20.28 -0.36 22.44
C PHE A 161 -20.75 0.95 21.80
N GLY A 162 -22.01 1.33 21.98
CA GLY A 162 -22.62 2.53 21.38
C GLY A 162 -21.94 3.86 21.75
N ALA A 163 -21.16 3.90 22.84
CA ALA A 163 -20.30 5.04 23.18
C ALA A 163 -19.14 5.25 22.19
N LEU A 164 -18.80 4.22 21.38
CA LEU A 164 -17.82 4.28 20.31
C LEU A 164 -18.52 4.51 18.96
N SER A 165 -17.86 5.24 18.06
CA SER A 165 -18.33 5.33 16.67
C SER A 165 -18.44 3.93 16.04
N GLY A 166 -19.52 3.67 15.30
CA GLY A 166 -19.70 2.41 14.59
C GLY A 166 -18.54 2.03 13.67
N ARG A 167 -17.80 3.02 13.14
CA ARG A 167 -16.57 2.79 12.36
C ARG A 167 -15.45 2.20 13.22
N THR A 168 -15.30 2.68 14.46
CA THR A 168 -14.30 2.22 15.43
C THR A 168 -14.58 0.80 15.90
N VAL A 169 -15.85 0.46 16.15
CA VAL A 169 -16.26 -0.90 16.53
C VAL A 169 -15.98 -1.88 15.38
N LYS A 170 -16.40 -1.56 14.15
CA LYS A 170 -16.13 -2.39 12.97
C LYS A 170 -14.64 -2.56 12.68
N ARG A 171 -13.84 -1.51 12.87
CA ARG A 171 -12.38 -1.56 12.75
C ARG A 171 -11.78 -2.49 13.79
N SER A 172 -12.22 -2.40 15.04
CA SER A 172 -11.73 -3.26 16.13
C SER A 172 -12.09 -4.73 15.90
N LEU A 173 -13.32 -5.03 15.46
CA LEU A 173 -13.75 -6.38 15.10
C LEU A 173 -12.94 -6.96 13.93
N LYS A 174 -12.65 -6.14 12.92
CA LYS A 174 -11.79 -6.54 11.81
C LYS A 174 -10.38 -6.86 12.29
N GLU A 175 -9.76 -5.98 13.07
CA GLU A 175 -8.42 -6.19 13.61
C GLU A 175 -8.36 -7.46 14.50
N LEU A 176 -9.37 -7.71 15.35
CA LEU A 176 -9.46 -8.94 16.16
C LEU A 176 -9.65 -10.21 15.33
N THR A 177 -10.29 -10.12 14.16
CA THR A 177 -10.46 -11.25 13.24
C THR A 177 -9.17 -11.51 12.46
N ASP A 178 -8.53 -10.45 11.95
CA ASP A 178 -7.26 -10.51 11.22
C ASP A 178 -6.13 -11.07 12.13
N GLU A 179 -6.17 -10.74 13.42
CA GLU A 179 -5.24 -11.23 14.45
C GLU A 179 -5.57 -12.66 14.97
N GLY A 180 -6.68 -13.26 14.51
CA GLY A 180 -7.06 -14.64 14.85
C GLY A 180 -7.73 -14.83 16.21
N PHE A 181 -8.07 -13.75 16.93
CA PHE A 181 -8.80 -13.84 18.20
C PHE A 181 -10.29 -14.13 18.02
N LEU A 182 -10.86 -13.74 16.87
CA LEU A 182 -12.26 -13.96 16.52
C LEU A 182 -12.38 -14.70 15.19
N LYS A 183 -13.38 -15.56 15.10
CA LYS A 183 -13.89 -16.15 13.86
C LYS A 183 -15.13 -15.40 13.43
N LYS A 184 -15.18 -15.02 12.16
CA LYS A 184 -16.32 -14.36 11.54
C LYS A 184 -17.15 -15.40 10.77
N ARG A 185 -18.46 -15.42 11.00
CA ARG A 185 -19.43 -16.19 10.20
C ARG A 185 -20.44 -15.22 9.59
N SER A 186 -20.70 -15.36 8.30
CA SER A 186 -21.81 -14.67 7.62
C SER A 186 -22.97 -15.63 7.44
N ASP A 187 -24.17 -15.21 7.83
CA ASP A 187 -25.42 -15.93 7.61
C ASP A 187 -26.44 -14.94 7.02
N GLY A 188 -26.63 -15.04 5.70
CA GLY A 188 -27.35 -14.07 4.89
C GLY A 188 -26.76 -12.66 5.01
N VAL A 189 -27.59 -11.71 5.46
CA VAL A 189 -27.22 -10.30 5.67
C VAL A 189 -26.53 -10.07 7.03
N ALA A 190 -26.63 -11.03 7.95
CA ALA A 190 -26.08 -10.92 9.29
C ALA A 190 -24.65 -11.44 9.38
N VAL A 191 -23.82 -10.74 10.17
CA VAL A 191 -22.43 -11.12 10.46
C VAL A 191 -22.30 -11.39 11.95
N TYR A 192 -21.86 -12.60 12.27
CA TYR A 192 -21.66 -13.14 13.61
C TYR A 192 -20.17 -13.30 13.92
N TYR A 193 -19.84 -13.19 15.21
CA TYR A 193 -18.50 -13.37 15.73
C TYR A 193 -18.48 -14.42 16.84
N THR A 194 -17.52 -15.33 16.76
CA THR A 194 -17.22 -16.32 17.80
C THR A 194 -15.73 -16.27 18.13
N CYS A 195 -15.33 -16.79 19.29
CA CYS A 195 -13.90 -16.85 19.63
C CYS A 195 -13.15 -17.85 18.74
N GLY A 196 -11.94 -17.46 18.33
CA GLY A 196 -11.02 -18.23 17.48
C GLY A 196 -10.49 -19.51 18.12
#